data_AF-A0A4Z1KR85-F1
#
_entry.id   AF-A0A4Z1KR85-F1
#
_cell.length_a   1.000
_cell.length_b   1.000
_cell.length_c   1.000
_cell.angle_alpha   90.00
_cell.angle_beta   90.00
_cell.angle_gamma   90.00
#
_symmetry.space_group_name_H-M   'P 1'
#
loop_
_entity.id
_entity.type
_entity.pdbx_description
1 polymer ?
#
loop_
_entity_poly.entity_id
_entity_poly.type
_entity_poly.pdbx_seq_one_letter_code
_entity_poly.pdbx_strand_id
1 'polypeptide(L)'
;MWTMTIFKFSSILLQDIYVDSSSSSGSSSRNTDGTDTIYSDNIHFDRWTVVNGDDSIFMKANSTNILVTNSTFYSGLGVAIGSIGQYRGVYESIENVTATGIVFYKTLHGGYVKTWTGEQVGYPRNGGGGGLGFAKNIPLGNLSFHSLRRPPFSISQCLTTFSGAAGNCSSSAFQISDLNMYSVSGRMTNPVTSFQCSAVAPCTDITMENIDVVDANKTAGVGYKCTNVVGTSGFTCTGRA
;
A
#
# COMPACT_ATOMS: atom_id res chain seq x y z
N MET A 1 2.06 -17.38 6.78
CA MET A 1 3.45 -16.92 6.96
C MET A 1 3.96 -16.43 5.62
N TRP A 2 4.78 -15.38 5.61
CA TRP A 2 5.29 -14.76 4.37
C TRP A 2 5.99 -15.80 3.51
N THR A 3 5.76 -15.73 2.19
CA THR A 3 6.34 -16.70 1.24
C THR A 3 7.82 -16.43 1.02
N MET A 4 8.19 -15.17 0.83
CA MET A 4 9.57 -14.76 0.59
C MET A 4 9.91 -13.44 1.28
N THR A 5 11.18 -13.28 1.67
CA THR A 5 11.72 -12.01 2.19
C THR A 5 13.05 -11.72 1.53
N ILE A 6 13.17 -10.52 0.94
CA ILE A 6 14.39 -9.98 0.35
C ILE A 6 14.98 -8.97 1.32
N PHE A 7 15.95 -9.43 2.11
CA PHE A 7 16.54 -8.66 3.20
C PHE A 7 18.00 -8.29 2.90
N LYS A 8 18.31 -6.99 2.84
CA LYS A 8 19.68 -6.49 2.60
C LYS A 8 20.30 -6.96 1.29
N PHE A 9 19.52 -6.89 0.22
CA PHE A 9 20.00 -7.21 -1.12
C PHE A 9 19.88 -6.02 -2.05
N SER A 10 20.67 -6.03 -3.12
CA SER A 10 20.50 -5.06 -4.19
C SER A 10 20.68 -5.67 -5.57
N SER A 11 20.09 -5.02 -6.58
CA SER A 11 20.24 -5.36 -7.99
C SER A 11 19.79 -6.79 -8.33
N ILE A 12 18.54 -7.10 -8.00
CA ILE A 12 17.94 -8.41 -8.25
C ILE A 12 16.75 -8.27 -9.20
N LEU A 13 16.74 -9.10 -10.24
CA LEU A 13 15.55 -9.38 -11.05
C LEU A 13 14.94 -10.71 -10.59
N LEU A 14 13.65 -10.68 -10.27
CA LEU A 14 12.84 -11.86 -9.99
C LEU A 14 11.73 -11.91 -11.01
N GLN A 15 11.75 -12.93 -11.85
CA GLN A 15 10.90 -13.01 -13.03
C GLN A 15 10.16 -14.34 -13.09
N ASP A 16 8.92 -14.32 -13.58
CA ASP A 16 8.09 -15.51 -13.82
C ASP A 16 7.85 -16.36 -12.56
N ILE A 17 7.72 -15.71 -11.40
CA ILE A 17 7.47 -16.37 -10.12
C ILE A 17 5.96 -16.56 -9.90
N TYR A 18 5.59 -17.79 -9.55
CA TYR A 18 4.25 -18.15 -9.13
C TYR A 18 4.21 -18.46 -7.63
N VAL A 19 3.30 -17.81 -6.91
CA VAL A 19 3.03 -18.04 -5.49
C VAL A 19 1.56 -18.45 -5.33
N ASP A 20 1.33 -19.60 -4.70
CA ASP A 20 -0.01 -20.05 -4.28
C ASP A 20 -0.02 -20.39 -2.79
N SER A 21 -0.72 -19.55 -2.03
CA SER A 21 -0.98 -19.69 -0.60
C SER A 21 -2.48 -19.78 -0.33
N SER A 22 -3.20 -20.59 -1.11
CA SER A 22 -4.63 -20.85 -0.92
C SER A 22 -4.91 -21.74 0.30
N SER A 23 -6.07 -21.49 0.93
CA SER A 23 -6.59 -22.29 2.05
C SER A 23 -7.86 -23.01 1.63
N SER A 24 -7.94 -24.31 1.89
CA SER A 24 -9.11 -25.15 1.61
C SER A 24 -10.23 -25.02 2.66
N SER A 25 -9.96 -24.36 3.79
CA SER A 25 -10.94 -24.20 4.89
C SER A 25 -11.93 -23.06 4.69
N GLY A 26 -11.87 -22.36 3.54
CA GLY A 26 -12.68 -21.16 3.24
C GLY A 26 -12.27 -19.92 4.04
N SER A 27 -11.34 -20.05 4.99
CA SER A 27 -10.78 -18.92 5.73
C SER A 27 -9.67 -18.25 4.92
N SER A 28 -9.59 -16.92 5.01
CA SER A 28 -8.48 -16.15 4.42
C SER A 28 -7.15 -16.62 5.01
N SER A 29 -6.18 -16.95 4.14
CA SER A 29 -4.80 -17.24 4.53
C SER A 29 -4.14 -15.96 5.05
N ARG A 30 -4.12 -15.76 6.37
CA ARG A 30 -3.53 -14.54 6.96
C ARG A 30 -2.00 -14.59 6.92
N ASN A 31 -1.39 -13.42 6.73
CA ASN A 31 0.07 -13.23 6.72
C ASN A 31 0.77 -14.13 5.70
N THR A 32 0.15 -14.38 4.54
CA THR A 32 0.75 -15.16 3.45
C THR A 32 1.24 -14.24 2.35
N ASP A 33 2.06 -13.27 2.73
CA ASP A 33 2.55 -12.23 1.82
C ASP A 33 3.34 -12.91 0.67
N GLY A 34 3.22 -12.39 -0.55
CA GLY A 34 3.91 -12.95 -1.71
C GLY A 34 5.42 -12.73 -1.61
N THR A 35 5.83 -11.50 -1.34
CA THR A 35 7.21 -11.19 -0.96
C THR A 35 7.29 -9.87 -0.20
N ASP A 36 8.25 -9.81 0.71
CA ASP A 36 8.57 -8.63 1.50
C ASP A 36 9.98 -8.13 1.17
N THR A 37 10.17 -6.84 0.91
CA THR A 37 11.50 -6.22 0.83
C THR A 37 11.80 -5.45 2.10
N ILE A 38 13.02 -5.57 2.60
CA ILE A 38 13.48 -4.82 3.77
C ILE A 38 14.97 -4.50 3.60
N TYR A 39 15.35 -3.23 3.78
CA TYR A 39 16.73 -2.75 3.58
C TYR A 39 17.30 -3.14 2.20
N SER A 40 16.48 -3.10 1.16
CA SER A 40 16.82 -3.61 -0.16
C SER A 40 16.65 -2.54 -1.23
N ASP A 41 17.53 -2.58 -2.24
CA ASP A 41 17.63 -1.55 -3.27
C ASP A 41 17.63 -2.14 -4.68
N ASN A 42 17.03 -1.47 -5.67
CA ASN A 42 17.09 -1.91 -7.07
C ASN A 42 16.56 -3.35 -7.25
N ILE A 43 15.31 -3.58 -6.86
CA ILE A 43 14.64 -4.88 -6.98
C ILE A 43 13.57 -4.78 -8.05
N HIS A 44 13.62 -5.69 -9.03
CA HIS A 44 12.65 -5.77 -10.11
C HIS A 44 11.86 -7.08 -10.01
N PHE A 45 10.56 -6.94 -9.79
CA PHE A 45 9.57 -8.01 -9.86
C PHE A 45 8.86 -7.95 -11.22
N ASP A 46 9.01 -8.97 -12.06
CA ASP A 46 8.41 -8.99 -13.39
C ASP A 46 7.62 -10.26 -13.68
N ARG A 47 6.40 -10.12 -14.18
CA ARG A 47 5.51 -11.25 -14.54
C ARG A 47 5.22 -12.22 -13.39
N TRP A 48 5.00 -11.66 -12.21
CA TRP A 48 4.61 -12.48 -11.07
C TRP A 48 3.14 -12.83 -11.10
N THR A 49 2.82 -14.01 -10.60
CA THR A 49 1.44 -14.41 -10.30
C THR A 49 1.34 -14.79 -8.83
N VAL A 50 0.55 -14.05 -8.05
CA VAL A 50 0.41 -14.25 -6.60
C VAL A 50 -1.04 -14.53 -6.23
N VAL A 51 -1.28 -15.71 -5.68
CA VAL A 51 -2.56 -16.12 -5.09
C VAL A 51 -2.35 -16.25 -3.58
N ASN A 52 -2.93 -15.36 -2.80
CA ASN A 52 -2.73 -15.36 -1.36
C ASN A 52 -3.91 -14.72 -0.60
N GLY A 53 -3.79 -14.63 0.73
CA GLY A 53 -4.76 -13.92 1.57
C GLY A 53 -4.22 -12.64 2.22
N ASP A 54 -3.02 -12.19 1.87
CA ASP A 54 -2.36 -11.01 2.45
C ASP A 54 -1.66 -10.16 1.35
N ASP A 55 -0.62 -9.38 1.67
CA ASP A 55 0.08 -8.50 0.72
C ASP A 55 0.71 -9.25 -0.46
N SER A 56 0.54 -8.75 -1.69
CA SER A 56 1.10 -9.42 -2.86
C SER A 56 2.61 -9.12 -2.99
N ILE A 57 2.97 -7.84 -2.90
CA ILE A 57 4.35 -7.35 -2.80
C ILE A 57 4.36 -6.28 -1.71
N PHE A 58 5.25 -6.40 -0.72
CA PHE A 58 5.28 -5.52 0.44
C PHE A 58 6.65 -4.86 0.63
N MET A 59 6.69 -3.53 0.55
CA MET A 59 7.91 -2.75 0.76
C MET A 59 7.98 -2.26 2.20
N LYS A 60 8.93 -2.76 2.99
CA LYS A 60 9.19 -2.31 4.37
C LYS A 60 10.36 -1.32 4.43
N ALA A 61 10.80 -1.02 5.66
CA ALA A 61 11.88 -0.10 5.98
C ALA A 61 13.09 -0.19 5.03
N ASN A 62 13.53 0.97 4.54
CA ASN A 62 14.69 1.17 3.67
C ASN A 62 14.63 0.34 2.38
N SER A 63 13.45 0.27 1.76
CA SER A 63 13.27 -0.30 0.42
C SER A 63 13.29 0.81 -0.62
N THR A 64 14.25 0.79 -1.54
CA THR A 64 14.44 1.83 -2.55
C THR A 64 14.54 1.27 -3.96
N ASN A 65 14.13 2.06 -4.97
CA ASN A 65 14.23 1.68 -6.38
C ASN A 65 13.59 0.32 -6.67
N ILE A 66 12.31 0.18 -6.32
CA ILE A 66 11.55 -1.07 -6.48
C ILE A 66 10.67 -0.94 -7.71
N LEU A 67 10.75 -1.91 -8.61
CA LEU A 67 9.94 -1.96 -9.82
C LEU A 67 9.09 -3.23 -9.82
N VAL A 68 7.77 -3.09 -9.96
CA VAL A 68 6.81 -4.20 -10.11
C VAL A 68 6.12 -4.05 -11.46
N THR A 69 6.31 -5.02 -12.36
CA THR A 69 5.78 -4.97 -13.73
C THR A 69 5.02 -6.23 -14.11
N ASN A 70 4.02 -6.07 -14.99
CA ASN A 70 3.36 -7.14 -15.74
C ASN A 70 2.80 -8.29 -14.87
N SER A 71 2.40 -7.99 -13.64
CA SER A 71 2.08 -8.98 -12.62
C SER A 71 0.58 -9.13 -12.42
N THR A 72 0.16 -10.29 -11.90
CA THR A 72 -1.25 -10.60 -11.63
C THR A 72 -1.44 -11.07 -10.20
N PHE A 73 -2.35 -10.42 -9.47
CA PHE A 73 -2.59 -10.67 -8.05
C PHE A 73 -4.03 -11.11 -7.79
N TYR A 74 -4.21 -12.14 -6.96
CA TYR A 74 -5.50 -12.75 -6.65
C TYR A 74 -5.76 -12.77 -5.15
N SER A 75 -6.96 -12.33 -4.75
CA SER A 75 -7.54 -12.49 -3.41
C SER A 75 -6.82 -11.82 -2.23
N GLY A 76 -5.56 -11.41 -2.38
CA GLY A 76 -4.74 -10.74 -1.37
C GLY A 76 -5.13 -9.30 -1.08
N LEU A 77 -4.18 -8.51 -0.61
CA LEU A 77 -4.36 -7.09 -0.27
C LEU A 77 -3.88 -6.13 -1.36
N GLY A 78 -2.97 -6.55 -2.24
CA GLY A 78 -2.41 -5.74 -3.32
C GLY A 78 -0.95 -5.33 -3.06
N VAL A 79 -0.52 -4.21 -3.65
CA VAL A 79 0.82 -3.65 -3.44
C VAL A 79 0.83 -2.80 -2.16
N ALA A 80 1.71 -3.14 -1.23
CA ALA A 80 1.75 -2.54 0.09
C ALA A 80 3.04 -1.74 0.31
N ILE A 81 2.90 -0.55 0.89
CA ILE A 81 3.99 0.32 1.33
C ILE A 81 3.92 0.43 2.86
N GLY A 82 4.93 -0.09 3.55
CA GLY A 82 5.01 -0.10 5.01
C GLY A 82 4.96 -1.52 5.60
N SER A 83 4.27 -1.78 6.71
CA SER A 83 4.08 -0.77 7.74
C SER A 83 5.46 -0.23 8.15
N ILE A 84 5.56 1.08 8.27
CA ILE A 84 6.83 1.78 8.51
C ILE A 84 6.67 2.84 9.59
N GLY A 85 7.75 3.15 10.31
CA GLY A 85 7.73 4.04 11.46
C GLY A 85 7.40 3.35 12.79
N GLN A 86 7.59 2.03 12.88
CA GLN A 86 7.28 1.25 14.08
C GLN A 86 8.20 1.59 15.26
N TYR A 87 9.46 1.91 14.99
CA TYR A 87 10.48 2.06 16.01
C TYR A 87 10.70 3.53 16.38
N ARG A 88 10.44 3.87 17.65
CA ARG A 88 10.55 5.25 18.15
C ARG A 88 11.92 5.86 17.89
N GLY A 89 11.95 7.02 17.25
CA GLY A 89 13.16 7.78 16.95
C GLY A 89 14.03 7.19 15.84
N VAL A 90 13.64 6.06 15.25
CA VAL A 90 14.34 5.47 14.11
C VAL A 90 13.85 6.15 12.83
N TYR A 91 14.80 6.48 11.96
CA TYR A 91 14.51 7.05 10.66
C TYR A 91 14.51 5.95 9.60
N GLU A 92 13.39 5.77 8.90
CA GLU A 92 13.21 4.76 7.86
C GLU A 92 12.67 5.41 6.58
N SER A 93 13.06 4.90 5.42
CA SER A 93 12.57 5.43 4.14
C SER A 93 12.01 4.37 3.22
N ILE A 94 11.08 4.77 2.36
CA ILE A 94 10.70 4.03 1.14
C ILE A 94 10.70 5.04 0.00
N GLU A 95 11.43 4.77 -1.08
CA GLU A 95 11.62 5.75 -2.15
C GLU A 95 11.70 5.07 -3.53
N ASN A 96 11.15 5.72 -4.55
CA ASN A 96 11.20 5.27 -5.94
C ASN A 96 10.58 3.87 -6.10
N VAL A 97 9.29 3.76 -5.80
CA VAL A 97 8.54 2.51 -5.95
C VAL A 97 7.58 2.64 -7.11
N THR A 98 7.86 1.94 -8.20
CA THR A 98 7.00 1.92 -9.39
C THR A 98 6.26 0.59 -9.48
N ALA A 99 4.93 0.65 -9.59
CA ALA A 99 4.11 -0.53 -9.87
C ALA A 99 3.27 -0.28 -11.12
N THR A 100 3.49 -1.03 -12.20
CA THR A 100 2.82 -0.78 -13.47
C THR A 100 2.46 -2.03 -14.27
N GLY A 101 1.34 -1.98 -14.99
CA GLY A 101 0.87 -3.10 -15.79
C GLY A 101 0.41 -4.28 -14.91
N ILE A 102 -0.33 -3.98 -13.84
CA ILE A 102 -0.74 -4.98 -12.85
C ILE A 102 -2.23 -5.25 -12.96
N VAL A 103 -2.60 -6.54 -12.95
CA VAL A 103 -3.98 -7.00 -12.96
C VAL A 103 -4.36 -7.53 -11.59
N PHE A 104 -5.46 -7.03 -11.02
CA PHE A 104 -5.92 -7.37 -9.68
C PHE A 104 -7.26 -8.08 -9.73
N TYR A 105 -7.33 -9.29 -9.19
CA TYR A 105 -8.55 -10.07 -9.06
C TYR A 105 -8.97 -10.18 -7.61
N LYS A 106 -10.08 -9.53 -7.25
CA LYS A 106 -10.66 -9.61 -5.90
C LYS A 106 -9.67 -9.28 -4.76
N THR A 107 -8.62 -8.52 -5.03
CA THR A 107 -7.72 -8.04 -3.98
C THR A 107 -8.45 -7.00 -3.12
N LEU A 108 -7.89 -6.69 -1.94
CA LEU A 108 -8.45 -5.66 -1.07
C LEU A 108 -8.26 -4.28 -1.70
N HIS A 109 -7.03 -3.95 -2.09
CA HIS A 109 -6.63 -2.69 -2.70
C HIS A 109 -5.85 -2.95 -4.00
N GLY A 110 -5.62 -1.89 -4.77
CA GLY A 110 -4.60 -1.88 -5.83
C GLY A 110 -3.23 -1.52 -5.26
N GLY A 111 -3.17 -0.41 -4.52
CA GLY A 111 -1.98 0.02 -3.80
C GLY A 111 -2.34 0.76 -2.52
N TYR A 112 -1.57 0.56 -1.45
CA TYR A 112 -1.85 1.23 -0.19
C TYR A 112 -0.60 1.49 0.66
N VAL A 113 -0.67 2.52 1.51
CA VAL A 113 0.38 2.91 2.46
C VAL A 113 -0.12 2.75 3.89
N LYS A 114 0.68 2.12 4.75
CA LYS A 114 0.44 2.04 6.20
C LYS A 114 1.65 2.56 6.96
N THR A 115 1.44 3.50 7.87
CA THR A 115 2.49 3.95 8.80
C THR A 115 1.98 3.91 10.22
N TRP A 116 2.91 3.81 11.16
CA TRP A 116 2.59 3.88 12.58
C TRP A 116 2.25 5.30 13.02
N THR A 117 1.50 5.40 14.11
CA THR A 117 1.26 6.67 14.80
C THR A 117 2.57 7.28 15.32
N GLY A 118 2.59 8.59 15.57
CA GLY A 118 3.75 9.26 16.15
C GLY A 118 3.92 9.00 17.65
N GLU A 119 2.84 8.59 18.31
CA GLU A 119 2.86 8.12 19.68
C GLU A 119 3.24 6.64 19.71
N GLN A 120 4.15 6.27 20.62
CA GLN A 120 4.51 4.88 20.87
C GLN A 120 3.43 4.23 21.74
N VAL A 121 2.66 3.30 21.17
CA VAL A 121 1.66 2.50 21.87
C VAL A 121 2.18 1.08 22.02
N GLY A 122 2.53 0.68 23.24
CA GLY A 122 3.18 -0.60 23.52
C GLY A 122 4.63 -0.65 23.02
N TYR A 123 5.19 -1.86 22.89
CA TYR A 123 6.55 -2.08 22.42
C TYR A 123 6.56 -3.15 21.30
N PRO A 124 7.47 -3.03 20.30
CA PRO A 124 7.62 -4.05 19.26
C PRO A 124 7.83 -5.46 19.84
N ARG A 125 7.35 -6.53 19.18
CA ARG A 125 6.81 -6.56 17.81
C ARG A 125 5.31 -6.23 17.68
N ASN A 126 4.53 -6.28 18.75
CA ASN A 126 3.05 -6.15 18.68
C ASN A 126 2.51 -4.73 18.99
N GLY A 127 3.40 -3.81 19.38
CA GLY A 127 3.15 -2.37 19.49
C GLY A 127 4.28 -1.58 18.84
N GLY A 128 4.22 -0.26 18.94
CA GLY A 128 5.18 0.63 18.29
C GLY A 128 4.64 2.03 18.05
N GLY A 129 5.37 2.79 17.25
CA GLY A 129 5.07 4.17 16.89
C GLY A 129 6.19 5.14 17.27
N GLY A 130 6.11 6.34 16.73
CA GLY A 130 7.10 7.40 16.89
C GLY A 130 8.34 7.26 16.02
N GLY A 131 8.30 6.40 15.00
CA GLY A 131 9.30 6.40 13.96
C GLY A 131 9.20 7.63 13.06
N LEU A 132 10.32 7.95 12.43
CA LEU A 132 10.53 9.12 11.59
C LEU A 132 10.88 8.66 10.17
N GLY A 133 10.82 9.58 9.22
CA GLY A 133 11.27 9.34 7.85
C GLY A 133 10.22 9.68 6.81
N PHE A 134 10.30 9.03 5.65
CA PHE A 134 9.43 9.35 4.54
C PHE A 134 9.14 8.19 3.59
N ALA A 135 8.00 8.28 2.90
CA ALA A 135 7.67 7.51 1.72
C ALA A 135 7.42 8.49 0.56
N LYS A 136 8.20 8.41 -0.52
CA LYS A 136 8.09 9.36 -1.64
C LYS A 136 8.37 8.76 -3.02
N ASN A 137 7.86 9.41 -4.06
CA ASN A 137 7.97 9.01 -5.46
C ASN A 137 7.45 7.58 -5.68
N ILE A 138 6.13 7.45 -5.60
CA ILE A 138 5.41 6.16 -5.69
C ILE A 138 4.42 6.20 -6.86
N PRO A 139 4.89 6.01 -8.10
CA PRO A 139 4.03 5.88 -9.27
C PRO A 139 3.35 4.49 -9.35
N LEU A 140 2.02 4.50 -9.39
CA LEU A 140 1.14 3.36 -9.58
C LEU A 140 0.37 3.52 -10.89
N GLY A 141 0.77 2.80 -11.94
CA GLY A 141 0.34 3.04 -13.31
C GLY A 141 -0.31 1.84 -13.99
N ASN A 142 -1.15 2.05 -14.99
CA ASN A 142 -1.65 0.98 -15.87
C ASN A 142 -2.22 -0.21 -15.06
N LEU A 143 -3.14 0.08 -14.14
CA LEU A 143 -3.70 -0.92 -13.23
C LEU A 143 -5.08 -1.36 -13.71
N SER A 144 -5.34 -2.66 -13.74
CA SER A 144 -6.63 -3.22 -14.13
C SER A 144 -7.29 -3.96 -12.97
N PHE A 145 -8.51 -3.57 -12.64
CA PHE A 145 -9.25 -4.09 -11.49
C PHE A 145 -10.41 -5.00 -11.90
N HIS A 146 -10.37 -6.23 -11.40
CA HIS A 146 -11.46 -7.20 -11.50
C HIS A 146 -12.09 -7.39 -10.11
N SER A 147 -12.87 -6.38 -9.71
CA SER A 147 -13.70 -6.34 -8.49
C SER A 147 -12.91 -6.26 -7.19
N LEU A 148 -12.25 -5.12 -6.94
CA LEU A 148 -11.63 -4.85 -5.63
C LEU A 148 -12.65 -4.86 -4.49
N ARG A 149 -12.22 -5.35 -3.33
CA ARG A 149 -13.07 -5.51 -2.13
C ARG A 149 -13.13 -4.27 -1.23
N ARG A 150 -12.20 -3.31 -1.39
CA ARG A 150 -12.07 -2.05 -0.64
C ARG A 150 -11.60 -0.93 -1.59
N PRO A 151 -11.42 0.32 -1.11
CA PRO A 151 -10.96 1.41 -1.95
C PRO A 151 -9.66 1.06 -2.69
N PRO A 152 -9.58 1.29 -4.00
CA PRO A 152 -8.38 1.04 -4.79
C PRO A 152 -7.09 1.55 -4.16
N PHE A 153 -7.15 2.77 -3.61
CA PHE A 153 -6.01 3.43 -3.00
C PHE A 153 -6.31 3.82 -1.56
N SER A 154 -5.39 3.49 -0.66
CA SER A 154 -5.54 3.83 0.75
C SER A 154 -4.24 4.28 1.39
N ILE A 155 -4.33 5.24 2.29
CA ILE A 155 -3.24 5.68 3.16
C ILE A 155 -3.79 5.64 4.58
N SER A 156 -3.06 5.04 5.50
CA SER A 156 -3.37 5.09 6.93
C SER A 156 -2.11 5.35 7.73
N GLN A 157 -2.08 6.47 8.44
CA GLN A 157 -1.05 6.81 9.42
C GLN A 157 -1.53 6.57 10.86
N CYS A 158 -2.26 5.47 11.07
CA CYS A 158 -2.90 5.17 12.34
C CYS A 158 -2.64 3.76 12.87
N LEU A 159 -1.50 3.15 12.52
CA LEU A 159 -1.15 1.85 13.09
C LEU A 159 -0.59 2.01 14.52
N THR A 160 -1.16 1.28 15.49
CA THR A 160 -0.88 1.46 16.93
C THR A 160 -0.51 0.16 17.64
N THR A 161 -1.31 -0.88 17.43
CA THR A 161 -1.12 -2.24 17.93
C THR A 161 -1.83 -3.18 16.96
N PHE A 162 -1.40 -4.44 16.89
CA PHE A 162 -2.11 -5.44 16.09
C PHE A 162 -3.50 -5.80 16.68
N SER A 163 -3.78 -5.36 17.91
CA SER A 163 -5.09 -5.48 18.57
C SER A 163 -6.03 -4.29 18.33
N GLY A 164 -5.63 -3.28 17.54
CA GLY A 164 -6.50 -2.17 17.15
C GLY A 164 -6.79 -1.15 18.26
N ALA A 165 -5.89 -1.00 19.23
CA ALA A 165 -6.01 0.05 20.25
C ALA A 165 -6.13 1.43 19.60
N ALA A 166 -7.03 2.27 20.11
CA ALA A 166 -7.18 3.64 19.64
C ALA A 166 -5.87 4.41 19.92
N GLY A 167 -5.26 4.94 18.86
CA GLY A 167 -4.13 5.86 19.00
C GLY A 167 -4.39 7.12 18.18
N ASN A 168 -3.52 8.10 18.37
CA ASN A 168 -3.68 9.39 17.74
C ASN A 168 -3.23 9.34 16.27
N CYS A 169 -4.18 9.09 15.36
CA CYS A 169 -3.95 9.06 13.92
C CYS A 169 -3.38 10.38 13.34
N SER A 170 -3.46 11.48 14.10
CA SER A 170 -2.96 12.80 13.70
C SER A 170 -1.56 13.11 14.21
N SER A 171 -0.89 12.16 14.89
CA SER A 171 0.40 12.38 15.56
C SER A 171 1.63 11.99 14.73
N SER A 172 1.47 11.18 13.68
CA SER A 172 2.62 10.65 12.93
C SER A 172 3.45 11.78 12.30
N ALA A 173 4.77 11.72 12.50
CA ALA A 173 5.72 12.63 11.86
C ALA A 173 6.36 12.02 10.61
N PHE A 174 5.90 10.84 10.20
CA PHE A 174 6.37 10.18 8.99
C PHE A 174 5.75 10.87 7.76
N GLN A 175 6.59 11.38 6.87
CA GLN A 175 6.13 12.14 5.71
C GLN A 175 5.73 11.22 4.56
N ILE A 176 4.60 11.50 3.93
CA ILE A 176 4.17 10.81 2.72
C ILE A 176 3.98 11.86 1.64
N SER A 177 4.64 11.71 0.50
CA SER A 177 4.52 12.69 -0.59
C SER A 177 4.70 12.04 -1.96
N ASP A 178 4.28 12.72 -3.02
CA ASP A 178 4.55 12.32 -4.41
C ASP A 178 4.05 10.88 -4.70
N LEU A 179 2.73 10.71 -4.58
CA LEU A 179 2.01 9.49 -4.92
C LEU A 179 1.20 9.75 -6.19
N ASN A 180 1.47 8.99 -7.23
CA ASN A 180 0.87 9.22 -8.54
C ASN A 180 0.12 7.97 -8.96
N MET A 181 -1.18 8.09 -9.20
CA MET A 181 -2.00 7.02 -9.74
C MET A 181 -2.43 7.40 -11.16
N TYR A 182 -2.09 6.59 -12.15
CA TYR A 182 -2.41 6.92 -13.55
C TYR A 182 -2.87 5.71 -14.36
N SER A 183 -3.78 5.95 -15.31
CA SER A 183 -4.29 4.92 -16.24
C SER A 183 -4.83 3.70 -15.49
N VAL A 184 -5.84 3.94 -14.64
CA VAL A 184 -6.42 2.92 -13.76
C VAL A 184 -7.82 2.62 -14.25
N SER A 185 -8.17 1.35 -14.45
CA SER A 185 -9.51 0.97 -14.89
C SER A 185 -10.07 -0.28 -14.25
N GLY A 186 -11.39 -0.43 -14.30
CA GLY A 186 -12.08 -1.67 -13.93
C GLY A 186 -13.03 -1.55 -12.74
N ARG A 187 -13.39 -2.68 -12.13
CA ARG A 187 -14.43 -2.75 -11.09
C ARG A 187 -13.85 -2.68 -9.69
N MET A 188 -14.47 -1.87 -8.83
CA MET A 188 -14.05 -1.67 -7.44
C MET A 188 -15.24 -1.52 -6.49
N THR A 189 -14.93 -1.38 -5.20
CA THR A 189 -15.92 -1.06 -4.15
C THR A 189 -15.67 0.36 -3.65
N ASN A 190 -16.68 1.23 -3.74
CA ASN A 190 -16.60 2.61 -3.27
C ASN A 190 -16.19 2.68 -1.78
N PRO A 191 -15.46 3.72 -1.34
CA PRO A 191 -14.98 4.88 -2.12
C PRO A 191 -13.78 4.59 -3.05
N VAL A 192 -13.45 5.49 -3.98
CA VAL A 192 -12.23 5.43 -4.81
C VAL A 192 -10.96 5.53 -3.95
N THR A 193 -10.98 6.41 -2.94
CA THR A 193 -9.84 6.60 -2.03
C THR A 193 -10.26 6.65 -0.57
N SER A 194 -9.35 6.23 0.30
CA SER A 194 -9.40 6.45 1.74
C SER A 194 -8.01 6.84 2.24
N PHE A 195 -7.76 8.15 2.30
CA PHE A 195 -6.49 8.74 2.68
C PHE A 195 -6.59 9.39 4.06
N GLN A 196 -6.21 8.64 5.08
CA GLN A 196 -6.05 9.13 6.44
C GLN A 196 -4.57 9.49 6.65
N CYS A 197 -4.27 10.78 6.63
CA CYS A 197 -2.95 11.32 6.91
C CYS A 197 -2.91 12.06 8.24
N SER A 198 -1.69 12.20 8.77
CA SER A 198 -1.42 12.87 10.03
C SER A 198 -1.57 14.39 9.89
N ALA A 199 -1.95 15.06 10.98
CA ALA A 199 -1.97 16.54 10.99
C ALA A 199 -0.57 17.12 11.18
N VAL A 200 0.33 16.37 11.85
CA VAL A 200 1.73 16.77 12.07
C VAL A 200 2.55 16.68 10.78
N ALA A 201 2.29 15.68 9.95
CA ALA A 201 2.91 15.49 8.64
C ALA A 201 1.83 15.18 7.59
N PRO A 202 1.14 16.20 7.05
CA PRO A 202 0.12 16.03 6.02
C PRO A 202 0.67 15.35 4.77
N CYS A 203 -0.12 14.52 4.11
CA CYS A 203 0.30 13.94 2.82
C CYS A 203 0.28 15.02 1.74
N THR A 204 1.33 15.11 0.93
CA THR A 204 1.44 16.12 -0.14
C THR A 204 1.56 15.51 -1.53
N ASP A 205 1.22 16.28 -2.56
CA ASP A 205 1.53 15.96 -3.95
C ASP A 205 0.96 14.61 -4.42
N ILE A 206 -0.32 14.38 -4.13
CA ILE A 206 -1.04 13.18 -4.59
C ILE A 206 -1.73 13.50 -5.91
N THR A 207 -1.38 12.76 -6.96
CA THR A 207 -1.94 12.95 -8.30
C THR A 207 -2.74 11.74 -8.75
N MET A 208 -3.91 11.98 -9.33
CA MET A 208 -4.73 10.96 -9.98
C MET A 208 -5.06 11.38 -11.41
N GLU A 209 -4.71 10.56 -12.40
CA GLU A 209 -4.95 10.86 -13.81
C GLU A 209 -5.55 9.64 -14.51
N ASN A 210 -6.54 9.85 -15.39
CA ASN A 210 -7.15 8.77 -16.18
C ASN A 210 -7.63 7.59 -15.31
N ILE A 211 -8.45 7.90 -14.29
CA ILE A 211 -9.05 6.92 -13.39
C ILE A 211 -10.46 6.59 -13.87
N ASP A 212 -10.62 5.44 -14.55
CA ASP A 212 -11.88 4.92 -15.09
C ASP A 212 -12.34 3.66 -14.34
N VAL A 213 -12.77 3.86 -13.09
CA VAL A 213 -13.25 2.77 -12.23
C VAL A 213 -14.75 2.85 -12.04
N VAL A 214 -15.39 1.69 -11.92
CA VAL A 214 -16.83 1.57 -11.70
C VAL A 214 -17.17 0.65 -10.53
N ASP A 215 -18.31 0.86 -9.91
CA ASP A 215 -18.82 0.00 -8.85
C ASP A 215 -19.47 -1.29 -9.38
N ALA A 216 -20.05 -2.09 -8.47
CA ALA A 216 -20.72 -3.33 -8.84
C ALA A 216 -21.91 -3.11 -9.81
N ASN A 217 -22.56 -1.95 -9.75
CA ASN A 217 -23.70 -1.55 -10.58
C ASN A 217 -23.28 -0.83 -11.87
N LYS A 218 -21.97 -0.79 -12.17
CA LYS A 218 -21.38 -0.06 -13.30
C LYS A 218 -21.56 1.46 -13.21
N THR A 219 -21.79 1.98 -12.00
CA THR A 219 -21.77 3.43 -11.76
C THR A 219 -20.32 3.87 -11.68
N ALA A 220 -20.00 5.04 -12.24
CA ALA A 220 -18.67 5.63 -12.09
C ALA A 220 -18.28 5.71 -10.60
N GLY A 221 -17.01 5.41 -10.31
CA GLY A 221 -16.49 5.40 -8.96
C GLY A 221 -16.60 6.77 -8.30
N VAL A 222 -17.05 6.77 -7.05
CA VAL A 222 -17.25 8.00 -6.28
C VAL A 222 -16.56 7.92 -4.93
N GLY A 223 -16.35 9.07 -4.32
CA GLY A 223 -15.79 9.17 -2.98
C GLY A 223 -14.27 9.22 -2.99
N TYR A 224 -13.74 10.42 -2.83
CA TYR A 224 -12.33 10.64 -2.56
C TYR A 224 -12.21 11.05 -1.10
N LYS A 225 -12.09 10.08 -0.19
CA LYS A 225 -12.08 10.38 1.24
C LYS A 225 -10.66 10.75 1.67
N CYS A 226 -10.51 11.92 2.27
CA CYS A 226 -9.21 12.47 2.66
C CYS A 226 -9.25 13.07 4.06
N THR A 227 -8.12 13.03 4.76
CA THR A 227 -7.88 13.76 6.01
C THR A 227 -6.43 14.19 6.02
N ASN A 228 -6.18 15.49 6.15
CA ASN A 228 -4.85 16.11 6.10
C ASN A 228 -4.06 15.77 4.82
N VAL A 229 -4.72 15.84 3.67
CA VAL A 229 -4.09 15.73 2.34
C VAL A 229 -4.05 17.12 1.72
N VAL A 230 -2.89 17.53 1.20
CA VAL A 230 -2.64 18.87 0.65
C VAL A 230 -2.04 18.73 -0.75
N GLY A 231 -2.36 19.65 -1.66
CA GLY A 231 -1.76 19.66 -3.01
C GLY A 231 -2.21 18.48 -3.88
N THR A 232 -3.50 18.15 -3.88
CA THR A 232 -4.03 17.10 -4.77
C THR A 232 -4.15 17.59 -6.21
N SER A 233 -3.84 16.73 -7.17
CA SER A 233 -4.01 16.99 -8.60
C SER A 233 -4.89 15.92 -9.26
N GLY A 234 -5.81 16.34 -10.12
CA GLY A 234 -6.71 15.45 -10.87
C GLY A 234 -7.89 14.85 -10.08
N PHE A 235 -8.02 15.17 -8.78
CA PHE A 235 -9.21 14.86 -7.97
C PHE A 235 -9.41 15.86 -6.83
N THR A 236 -10.62 15.91 -6.29
CA THR A 236 -10.99 16.73 -5.13
C THR A 236 -11.53 15.85 -4.02
N CYS A 237 -11.06 16.05 -2.80
CA CYS A 237 -11.53 15.33 -1.63
C CYS A 237 -13.02 15.62 -1.35
N THR A 238 -13.82 14.56 -1.25
CA THR A 238 -15.29 14.63 -1.11
C THR A 238 -15.78 14.30 0.31
N GLY A 239 -14.88 14.16 1.27
CA GLY A 239 -15.22 13.93 2.67
C GLY A 239 -14.06 13.38 3.49
N ARG A 240 -14.30 13.19 4.79
CA ARG A 240 -13.31 12.66 5.73
C ARG A 240 -13.05 11.17 5.51
N ALA A 241 -11.78 10.77 5.56
CA ALA A 241 -11.32 9.38 5.53
C ALA A 241 -11.56 8.67 6.87
#